data_AF-A0A1W9I2D1-F1
#
_entry.id   AF-A0A1W9I2D1-F1
#
_cell.length_a   1.000
_cell.length_b   1.000
_cell.length_c   1.000
_cell.angle_alpha   90.00
_cell.angle_beta   90.00
_cell.angle_gamma   90.00
#
_symmetry.space_group_name_H-M   'P 1'
#
loop_
_entity.id
_entity.type
_entity.pdbx_description
1 polymer ?
#
loop_
_entity_poly.entity_id
_entity_poly.type
_entity_poly.pdbx_seq_one_letter_code
_entity_poly.pdbx_strand_id
1 'polypeptide(L)'
;MKRKFFVLSLAFGFVGCGHVHGVQGPVTKSEIPEGIQVGIGGQEVKPGDKVAIRKSVCKSVFKGGRIGRVNECSYEKIGEALVLKVLDHDSAIVKPDEGVKIEGDMLVEKMGDKH
;
A
#
# COMPACT_ATOMS: atom_id res chain seq x y z
N MET A 1 31.03 -3.88 -53.62
CA MET A 1 30.29 -4.59 -52.55
C MET A 1 30.94 -4.25 -51.21
N LYS A 2 30.32 -3.39 -50.39
CA LYS A 2 30.94 -2.87 -49.16
C LYS A 2 29.96 -2.96 -47.99
N ARG A 3 30.35 -3.81 -47.02
CA ARG A 3 30.08 -3.86 -45.58
C ARG A 3 28.64 -3.60 -45.10
N LYS A 4 27.97 -4.70 -44.71
CA LYS A 4 26.82 -4.72 -43.81
C LYS A 4 27.28 -4.32 -42.40
N PHE A 5 26.87 -3.15 -41.91
CA PHE A 5 27.01 -2.79 -40.50
C PHE A 5 25.76 -3.25 -39.76
N PHE A 6 25.96 -4.26 -38.92
CA PHE A 6 24.99 -4.79 -37.98
C PHE A 6 24.96 -3.86 -36.77
N VAL A 7 23.91 -3.06 -36.61
CA VAL A 7 23.69 -2.24 -35.40
C VAL A 7 22.71 -2.98 -34.51
N LEU A 8 23.28 -3.58 -33.47
CA LEU A 8 22.65 -4.17 -32.30
C LEU A 8 22.09 -3.03 -31.43
N SER A 9 20.79 -2.74 -31.54
CA SER A 9 20.14 -1.77 -30.66
C SER A 9 19.67 -2.47 -29.39
N LEU A 10 20.32 -2.12 -28.29
CA LEU A 10 20.10 -2.60 -26.93
C LEU A 10 18.63 -2.55 -26.52
N ALA A 11 18.16 -3.68 -25.97
CA ALA A 11 16.96 -3.76 -25.17
C ALA A 11 17.12 -2.91 -23.89
N PHE A 12 16.45 -1.76 -23.84
CA PHE A 12 16.14 -1.10 -22.57
C PHE A 12 14.92 -1.78 -21.95
N GLY A 13 15.18 -2.88 -21.25
CA GLY A 13 14.22 -3.45 -20.31
C GLY A 13 14.03 -2.47 -19.15
N PHE A 14 12.98 -1.66 -19.22
CA PHE A 14 12.44 -0.99 -18.04
C PHE A 14 11.80 -2.06 -17.15
N VAL A 15 12.62 -2.70 -16.32
CA VAL A 15 12.13 -3.47 -15.19
C VAL A 15 11.71 -2.45 -14.14
N GLY A 16 10.51 -1.90 -14.31
CA GLY A 16 9.83 -1.17 -13.26
C GLY A 16 9.44 -2.16 -12.17
N CYS A 17 10.38 -2.50 -11.29
CA CYS A 17 10.05 -3.11 -10.02
C CYS A 17 9.25 -2.08 -9.22
N GLY A 18 7.92 -2.13 -9.37
CA GLY A 18 6.99 -1.50 -8.45
C GLY A 18 7.11 -2.19 -7.09
N HIS A 19 8.09 -1.77 -6.29
CA HIS A 19 8.09 -2.09 -4.88
C HIS A 19 6.97 -1.26 -4.24
N VAL A 20 5.87 -1.93 -3.94
CA VAL A 20 4.80 -1.36 -3.13
C VAL A 20 5.33 -1.31 -1.70
N HIS A 21 5.62 -0.11 -1.20
CA HIS A 21 6.05 0.09 0.18
C HIS A 21 4.82 0.00 1.08
N GLY A 22 4.47 -1.22 1.50
CA GLY A 22 3.51 -1.41 2.59
C GLY A 22 4.18 -1.13 3.92
N VAL A 23 4.03 0.09 4.47
CA VAL A 23 4.57 0.43 5.79
C VAL A 23 3.60 -0.04 6.86
N GLN A 24 4.02 -1.06 7.62
CA GLN A 24 3.38 -1.44 8.88
C GLN A 24 4.03 -0.61 9.98
N GLY A 25 3.29 0.34 10.56
CA GLY A 25 3.83 1.26 11.56
C GLY A 25 2.80 1.65 12.62
N PRO A 26 3.24 1.95 13.86
CA PRO A 26 2.36 2.29 14.96
C PRO A 26 1.59 3.58 14.67
N VAL A 27 0.26 3.50 14.80
CA VAL A 27 -0.64 4.64 14.65
C VAL A 27 -0.47 5.59 15.85
N THR A 28 0.08 6.77 15.60
CA THR A 28 0.21 7.83 16.61
C THR A 28 -0.95 8.81 16.48
N LYS A 29 -1.55 9.22 17.60
CA LYS A 29 -2.64 10.23 17.61
C LYS A 29 -2.10 11.54 17.03
N SER A 30 -2.77 12.04 16.00
CA SER A 30 -2.39 13.27 15.31
C SER A 30 -2.78 14.52 16.12
N GLU A 31 -2.10 15.62 15.81
CA GLU A 31 -2.41 16.98 16.28
C GLU A 31 -3.76 17.49 15.74
N ILE A 32 -4.28 16.85 14.68
CA ILE A 32 -5.61 17.12 14.13
C ILE A 32 -6.61 16.19 14.84
N PRO A 33 -7.64 16.71 15.53
CA PRO A 33 -8.52 15.91 16.40
C PRO A 33 -9.29 14.79 15.67
N GLU A 34 -9.47 14.91 14.35
CA GLU A 34 -10.09 13.92 13.46
C GLU A 34 -9.09 13.16 12.58
N GLY A 35 -7.80 13.48 12.70
CA GLY A 35 -6.72 12.92 11.90
C GLY A 35 -5.99 11.79 12.61
N ILE A 36 -5.60 10.78 11.85
CA ILE A 36 -4.79 9.65 12.30
C ILE A 36 -3.48 9.68 11.51
N GLN A 37 -2.34 9.62 12.20
CA GLN A 37 -1.05 9.48 11.51
C GLN A 37 -0.89 8.04 11.02
N VAL A 38 -0.59 7.90 9.73
CA VAL A 38 -0.37 6.63 9.03
C VAL A 38 0.97 6.65 8.32
N GLY A 39 1.57 5.48 8.16
CA GLY A 39 2.88 5.30 7.53
C GLY A 39 2.86 5.40 6.00
N ILE A 40 2.18 6.38 5.42
CA ILE A 40 2.24 6.63 3.97
C ILE A 40 2.40 8.12 3.74
N GLY A 41 3.35 8.55 2.93
CA GLY A 41 3.69 9.96 2.78
C GLY A 41 4.41 10.30 1.48
N GLY A 42 5.07 11.47 1.47
CA GLY A 42 5.97 11.87 0.41
C GLY A 42 5.35 11.92 -0.98
N GLN A 43 5.94 11.16 -1.91
CA GLN A 43 5.49 11.09 -3.31
C GLN A 43 4.36 10.07 -3.53
N GLU A 44 4.07 9.23 -2.53
CA GLU A 44 3.07 8.17 -2.67
C GLU A 44 1.66 8.74 -2.62
N VAL A 45 1.42 9.75 -1.78
CA VAL A 45 0.10 10.36 -1.56
C VAL A 45 0.19 11.88 -1.49
N LYS A 46 -0.87 12.58 -1.90
CA LYS A 46 -1.01 14.04 -1.74
C LYS A 46 -2.28 14.38 -0.93
N PRO A 47 -2.36 15.56 -0.30
CA PRO A 47 -3.59 16.02 0.34
C PRO A 47 -4.78 15.97 -0.63
N GLY A 48 -5.89 15.41 -0.19
CA GLY A 48 -7.08 15.16 -1.00
C GLY A 48 -7.15 13.77 -1.65
N ASP A 49 -6.07 12.99 -1.66
CA ASP A 49 -6.11 11.61 -2.13
C ASP A 49 -6.94 10.72 -1.19
N LYS A 50 -7.54 9.67 -1.76
CA LYS A 50 -8.12 8.58 -0.98
C LYS A 50 -7.14 7.40 -0.88
N VAL A 51 -6.98 6.90 0.33
CA VAL A 51 -6.23 5.68 0.63
C VAL A 51 -7.17 4.57 1.09
N ALA A 52 -6.84 3.33 0.75
CA ALA A 52 -7.55 2.16 1.24
C ALA A 52 -6.96 1.74 2.60
N ILE A 53 -7.84 1.45 3.56
CA ILE A 53 -7.45 0.81 4.82
C ILE A 53 -7.77 -0.68 4.71
N ARG A 54 -6.77 -1.52 4.96
CA ARG A 54 -6.91 -2.97 4.94
C ARG A 54 -6.53 -3.56 6.29
N LYS A 55 -7.28 -4.58 6.69
CA LYS A 55 -6.98 -5.38 7.88
C LYS A 55 -6.43 -6.74 7.46
N SER A 56 -5.39 -7.20 8.16
CA SER A 56 -4.93 -8.58 8.00
C SER A 56 -5.94 -9.53 8.63
N VAL A 57 -6.44 -10.48 7.85
CA VAL A 57 -7.38 -11.51 8.29
C VAL A 57 -6.75 -12.87 8.02
N CYS A 58 -6.45 -13.60 9.08
CA CYS A 58 -5.91 -14.96 8.99
C CYS A 58 -7.01 -15.99 9.22
N LYS A 59 -7.16 -16.92 8.27
CA LYS A 59 -8.12 -18.02 8.35
C LYS A 59 -7.36 -19.34 8.31
N SER A 60 -7.74 -20.28 9.19
CA SER A 60 -7.22 -21.65 9.13
C SER A 60 -7.90 -22.39 7.99
N VAL A 61 -7.19 -22.63 6.90
CA VAL A 61 -7.67 -23.36 5.73
C VAL A 61 -7.11 -24.77 5.71
N PHE A 62 -7.91 -25.74 5.26
CA PHE A 62 -7.45 -27.11 5.06
C PHE A 62 -6.94 -27.27 3.63
N LYS A 63 -5.63 -27.49 3.44
CA LYS A 63 -5.03 -27.64 2.09
C LYS A 63 -4.97 -29.08 1.57
N GLY A 64 -5.61 -30.03 2.26
CA GLY A 64 -5.66 -31.43 1.83
C GLY A 64 -4.31 -32.16 1.94
N GLY A 65 -4.36 -33.49 1.89
CA GLY A 65 -3.17 -34.36 1.91
C GLY A 65 -2.38 -34.34 3.24
N ARG A 66 -1.04 -34.50 3.16
CA ARG A 66 -0.12 -34.55 4.31
C ARG A 66 0.12 -33.20 5.00
N ILE A 67 -0.35 -32.10 4.41
CA ILE A 67 -0.05 -30.73 4.86
C ILE A 67 -0.97 -30.28 6.01
N GLY A 68 -2.20 -30.82 6.09
CA GLY A 68 -3.12 -30.52 7.19
C GLY A 68 -3.72 -29.11 7.14
N ARG A 69 -4.03 -28.54 8.32
CA ARG A 69 -4.52 -27.17 8.46
C ARG A 69 -3.36 -26.18 8.42
N VAL A 70 -3.48 -25.14 7.61
CA VAL A 70 -2.53 -24.03 7.51
C VAL A 70 -3.25 -22.72 7.73
N ASN A 71 -2.56 -21.73 8.30
CA ASN A 71 -3.08 -20.37 8.40
C ASN A 71 -2.80 -19.63 7.09
N GLU A 72 -3.85 -19.16 6.44
CA GLU A 72 -3.76 -18.31 5.26
C GLU A 72 -4.22 -16.90 5.66
N CYS A 73 -3.32 -15.92 5.54
CA CYS A 73 -3.61 -14.53 5.85
C CYS A 73 -3.80 -13.73 4.56
N SER A 74 -4.85 -12.93 4.51
CA SER A 74 -5.12 -11.99 3.43
C SER A 74 -5.43 -10.61 3.98
N TYR A 75 -5.17 -9.57 3.19
CA TYR A 75 -5.52 -8.19 3.53
C TYR A 75 -6.87 -7.83 2.92
N GLU A 76 -7.90 -7.75 3.75
CA GLU A 76 -9.26 -7.37 3.35
C GLU A 76 -9.43 -5.85 3.50
N LYS A 77 -9.97 -5.17 2.48
CA LYS A 77 -10.30 -3.73 2.57
C LYS A 77 -11.45 -3.55 3.56
N ILE A 78 -11.23 -2.75 4.59
CA ILE A 78 -12.24 -2.45 5.63
C ILE A 78 -12.81 -1.04 5.50
N GLY A 79 -12.16 -0.16 4.73
CA GLY A 79 -12.59 1.22 4.58
C GLY A 79 -11.65 2.06 3.73
N GLU A 80 -11.91 3.35 3.71
CA GLU A 80 -11.08 4.37 3.07
C GLU A 80 -10.76 5.47 4.07
N ALA A 81 -9.73 6.25 3.75
CA ALA A 81 -9.42 7.48 4.45
C ALA A 81 -9.01 8.58 3.47
N LEU A 82 -9.36 9.81 3.79
CA LEU A 82 -8.94 11.01 3.07
C LEU A 82 -7.60 11.50 3.61
N VAL A 83 -6.62 11.72 2.75
CA VAL A 83 -5.35 12.33 3.14
C VAL A 83 -5.58 13.81 3.43
N LEU A 84 -5.42 14.21 4.70
CA LEU A 84 -5.57 15.61 5.13
C LEU A 84 -4.27 16.39 4.93
N LYS A 85 -3.15 15.77 5.30
CA LYS A 85 -1.83 16.42 5.29
C LYS A 85 -0.73 15.38 5.16
N VAL A 86 0.27 15.66 4.34
CA VAL A 86 1.51 14.88 4.30
C VAL A 86 2.50 15.51 5.26
N LEU A 87 3.08 14.72 6.17
CA LEU A 87 4.02 15.19 7.18
C LEU A 87 5.46 15.13 6.68
N ASP A 88 5.83 13.98 6.11
CA ASP A 88 7.16 13.67 5.64
C ASP A 88 7.10 12.62 4.52
N HIS A 89 8.24 12.03 4.16
CA HIS A 89 8.33 11.05 3.08
C HIS A 89 7.51 9.78 3.38
N ASP A 90 7.38 9.39 4.65
CA ASP A 90 6.82 8.10 5.06
C ASP A 90 5.58 8.26 5.94
N SER A 91 5.14 9.50 6.22
CA SER A 91 3.98 9.75 7.08
C SER A 91 3.00 10.79 6.52
N ALA A 92 1.72 10.53 6.75
CA ALA A 92 0.63 11.47 6.50
C ALA A 92 -0.44 11.37 7.59
N ILE A 93 -1.23 12.43 7.71
CA ILE A 93 -2.44 12.47 8.52
C ILE A 93 -3.62 12.20 7.61
N VAL A 94 -4.40 11.17 7.94
CA VAL A 94 -5.60 10.79 7.20
C VAL A 94 -6.85 10.88 8.09
N LYS A 95 -7.99 11.12 7.47
CA LYS A 95 -9.32 11.05 8.09
C LYS A 95 -10.04 9.80 7.61
N PRO A 96 -10.22 8.76 8.44
CA PRO A 96 -11.00 7.60 8.05
C PRO A 96 -12.47 7.97 7.80
N ASP A 97 -13.12 7.23 6.90
CA ASP A 97 -14.57 7.32 6.70
C ASP A 97 -15.33 6.93 7.97
N GLU A 98 -16.59 7.37 8.06
CA GLU A 98 -17.43 7.13 9.24
C GLU A 98 -17.54 5.63 9.56
N GLY A 99 -17.30 5.29 10.83
CA GLY A 99 -17.33 3.90 11.31
C GLY A 99 -16.03 3.10 11.09
N VAL A 100 -15.05 3.64 10.35
CA VAL A 100 -13.76 2.98 10.16
C VAL A 100 -12.80 3.38 11.29
N LYS A 101 -12.33 2.39 12.06
CA LYS A 101 -11.30 2.57 13.07
C LYS A 101 -9.98 2.04 12.54
N ILE A 102 -8.93 2.87 12.55
CA ILE A 102 -7.58 2.45 12.17
C ILE A 102 -6.85 1.97 13.44
N GLU A 103 -6.40 0.72 13.41
CA GLU A 103 -5.59 0.08 14.45
C GLU A 103 -4.14 -0.09 13.96
N GLY A 104 -3.18 -0.26 14.87
CA GLY A 104 -1.74 -0.25 14.55
C GLY A 104 -1.24 -1.36 13.61
N ASP A 105 -2.02 -2.43 13.41
CA ASP A 105 -1.72 -3.56 12.53
C ASP A 105 -2.35 -3.45 11.13
N MET A 106 -3.05 -2.34 10.87
CA MET A 106 -3.72 -2.11 9.59
C MET A 106 -2.77 -1.57 8.54
N LEU A 107 -2.96 -2.05 7.31
CA LEU A 107 -2.21 -1.60 6.15
C LEU A 107 -2.97 -0.46 5.47
N VAL A 108 -2.27 0.62 5.18
CA VAL A 108 -2.81 1.78 4.45
C VAL A 108 -2.10 1.86 3.10
N GLU A 109 -2.87 1.80 2.01
CA GLU A 109 -2.32 1.79 0.65
C GLU A 109 -2.99 2.86 -0.21
N LYS A 110 -2.23 3.45 -1.13
CA LYS A 110 -2.82 4.32 -2.15
C LYS A 110 -3.82 3.52 -2.98
N MET A 111 -5.03 4.07 -3.18
CA MET A 111 -5.91 3.52 -4.20
C MET A 111 -5.28 3.81 -5.56
N GLY A 112 -4.77 2.76 -6.22
CA GLY A 112 -4.20 2.90 -7.55
C GLY A 112 -5.21 3.56 -8.48
N ASP A 113 -4.81 4.69 -9.06
CA ASP A 113 -5.47 5.32 -10.19
C ASP A 113 -5.44 4.28 -11.32
N LYS A 114 -6.54 3.52 -11.47
CA LYS A 114 -6.72 2.66 -12.65
C LYS A 114 -6.91 3.60 -13.84
N HIS A 115 -5.81 3.99 -14.46
CA HIS A 115 -5.81 4.45 -15.85
C HIS A 115 -6.24 3.32 -16.77
#